data_AF-A0A957K2L5-F1
#
_entry.id   AF-A0A957K2L5-F1
#
_cell.length_a   1.000
_cell.length_b   1.000
_cell.length_c   1.000
_cell.angle_alpha   90.00
_cell.angle_beta   90.00
_cell.angle_gamma   90.00
#
_symmetry.space_group_name_H-M   'P 1'
#
loop_
_entity.id
_entity.type
_entity.pdbx_description
1 polymer ?
#
loop_
_entity_poly.entity_id
_entity_poly.type
_entity_poly.pdbx_seq_one_letter_code
_entity_poly.pdbx_strand_id
1 'polypeptide(L)'
;MSQSIQITTSPKPAPRLAIYLTAFGLPALSLLAAYHLILPRLGPLGLTPFAAYTLVTVVPLALLLVAAMVGYTLAAGPVASWAHLRLRFRLPRLSWRDVGLGLFITFLGYLGYGLLQPVSQLLISRGWLPLPAEIFPLLDPRQALTRPVLDSIAGGSIQGNWGLLLLYATILFFNIVGEEFWWRGFLLPRMERAYGRHAWLLHGLLWNLFHLFKWWDLLNLLPICLLISYFSQKTGRNWPALIAHLLFNGLGFGLVLAHVAGWLG
;
A
#
# COMPACT_ATOMS: atom_id res chain seq x y z
N MET A 1 -14.90 1.37 53.50
CA MET A 1 -14.47 2.53 52.70
C MET A 1 -13.92 2.02 51.37
N SER A 2 -14.72 2.12 50.30
CA SER A 2 -14.34 1.69 48.95
C SER A 2 -13.68 2.86 48.24
N GLN A 3 -12.37 2.79 47.97
CA GLN A 3 -11.69 3.79 47.16
C GLN A 3 -11.93 3.48 45.68
N SER A 4 -12.87 4.20 45.08
CA SER A 4 -13.05 4.23 43.63
C SER A 4 -11.85 4.96 43.00
N ILE A 5 -11.01 4.24 42.27
CA ILE A 5 -9.96 4.81 41.43
C ILE A 5 -10.66 5.57 40.28
N GLN A 6 -10.79 6.88 40.41
CA GLN A 6 -11.17 7.74 39.29
C GLN A 6 -9.98 7.82 38.34
N ILE A 7 -10.07 7.09 37.22
CA ILE A 7 -9.16 7.26 36.10
C ILE A 7 -9.55 8.56 35.39
N THR A 8 -8.93 9.67 35.80
CA THR A 8 -9.03 10.95 35.10
C THR A 8 -8.28 10.86 33.78
N THR A 9 -8.96 10.43 32.72
CA THR A 9 -8.45 10.56 31.35
C THR A 9 -8.72 11.98 30.86
N SER A 10 -7.83 12.92 31.20
CA SER A 10 -7.77 14.15 30.42
C SER A 10 -7.46 13.75 28.96
N PRO A 11 -8.26 14.21 27.97
CA PRO A 11 -7.97 13.91 26.59
C PRO A 11 -6.62 14.55 26.26
N LYS A 12 -5.61 13.72 25.95
CA LYS A 12 -4.34 14.21 25.38
C LYS A 12 -4.70 15.10 24.18
N PRO A 13 -4.08 16.29 24.02
CA PRO A 13 -4.38 17.17 22.90
C PRO A 13 -4.26 16.37 21.61
N ALA A 14 -5.25 16.52 20.72
CA ALA A 14 -5.27 15.80 19.45
C ALA A 14 -3.91 15.99 18.75
N PRO A 15 -3.22 14.90 18.34
CA PRO A 15 -1.97 15.03 17.62
C PRO A 15 -2.15 15.99 16.43
N ARG A 16 -1.33 17.04 16.41
CA ARG A 16 -1.39 18.10 15.40
C ARG A 16 -1.27 17.46 14.01
N LEU A 17 -2.02 17.98 13.03
CA LEU A 17 -1.97 17.57 11.61
C LEU A 17 -0.55 17.33 11.09
N ALA A 18 0.42 18.16 11.52
CA ALA A 18 1.84 18.01 11.24
C ALA A 18 2.39 16.60 11.49
N ILE A 19 2.00 15.91 12.57
CA ILE A 19 2.46 14.55 12.88
C ILE A 19 2.03 13.57 11.79
N TYR A 20 0.80 13.69 11.30
CA TYR A 20 0.29 12.82 10.25
C TYR A 20 0.87 13.19 8.89
N LEU A 21 1.04 14.48 8.59
CA LEU A 21 1.77 14.91 7.40
C LEU A 21 3.18 14.31 7.37
N THR A 22 3.89 14.28 8.50
CA THR A 22 5.20 13.63 8.60
C THR A 22 5.11 12.11 8.47
N ALA A 23 4.15 11.47 9.15
CA ALA A 23 4.01 10.01 9.16
C ALA A 23 3.63 9.39 7.80
N PHE A 24 2.94 10.16 6.95
CA PHE A 24 2.64 9.80 5.56
C PHE A 24 3.71 10.33 4.59
N GLY A 25 4.16 11.57 4.80
CA GLY A 25 5.09 12.27 3.92
C GLY A 25 6.49 11.66 3.91
N LEU A 26 7.03 11.23 5.05
CA LEU A 26 8.37 10.60 5.08
C LEU A 26 8.43 9.31 4.25
N PRO A 27 7.49 8.34 4.41
CA PRO A 27 7.42 7.18 3.51
C PRO A 27 7.15 7.55 2.05
N ALA A 28 6.33 8.56 1.79
CA ALA A 28 6.03 9.01 0.43
C ALA A 28 7.29 9.56 -0.27
N LEU A 29 8.02 10.43 0.43
CA LEU A 29 9.27 11.01 -0.06
C LEU A 29 10.37 9.96 -0.21
N SER A 30 10.43 8.96 0.68
CA SER A 30 11.42 7.89 0.55
C SER A 30 11.16 7.01 -0.67
N LEU A 31 9.91 6.64 -0.97
CA LEU A 31 9.55 5.94 -2.21
C LEU A 31 9.78 6.82 -3.44
N LEU A 32 9.41 8.09 -3.39
CA LEU A 32 9.64 9.05 -4.48
C LEU A 32 11.13 9.15 -4.82
N ALA A 33 11.99 9.29 -3.81
CA ALA A 33 13.44 9.32 -3.98
C ALA A 33 13.99 7.98 -4.46
N ALA A 34 13.53 6.86 -3.87
CA ALA A 34 13.98 5.53 -4.26
C ALA A 34 13.64 5.22 -5.73
N TYR A 35 12.43 5.56 -6.17
CA TYR A 35 11.98 5.33 -7.53
C TYR A 35 12.62 6.28 -8.55
N HIS A 36 12.63 7.59 -8.31
CA HIS A 36 13.07 8.56 -9.32
C HIS A 36 14.56 8.88 -9.27
N LEU A 37 15.21 8.73 -8.11
CA LEU A 37 16.62 9.04 -7.94
C LEU A 37 17.48 7.78 -7.86
N ILE A 38 17.07 6.75 -7.14
CA ILE A 38 17.92 5.57 -6.95
C ILE A 38 17.77 4.58 -8.11
N LEU A 39 16.55 4.21 -8.50
CA LEU A 39 16.30 3.18 -9.52
C LEU A 39 17.08 3.40 -10.83
N PRO A 40 17.11 4.61 -11.45
CA PRO A 40 17.83 4.81 -12.71
C PRO A 40 19.35 4.61 -12.60
N ARG A 41 19.90 4.66 -11.39
CA ARG A 41 21.34 4.52 -11.11
C ARG A 41 21.75 3.08 -10.80
N LEU A 42 20.79 2.14 -10.68
CA LEU A 42 21.08 0.74 -10.36
C LEU A 42 21.41 -0.12 -11.60
N GLY A 43 21.13 0.36 -12.81
CA GLY A 43 21.39 -0.38 -14.06
C GLY A 43 22.85 -0.85 -14.24
N PRO A 44 23.87 -0.01 -13.95
CA PRO A 44 25.27 -0.41 -14.07
C PRO A 44 25.73 -1.50 -13.09
N LEU A 45 24.92 -1.91 -12.11
CA LEU A 45 25.29 -2.90 -11.09
C LEU A 45 25.02 -4.35 -11.51
N GLY A 46 24.63 -4.59 -12.77
CA GLY A 46 24.34 -5.94 -13.28
C GLY A 46 23.04 -6.55 -12.75
N LEU A 47 22.19 -5.75 -12.09
CA LEU A 47 20.86 -6.18 -11.66
C LEU A 47 19.91 -6.22 -12.86
N THR A 48 19.00 -7.20 -12.87
CA THR A 48 17.86 -7.14 -13.79
C THR A 48 16.96 -5.95 -13.42
N PRO A 49 16.21 -5.36 -14.38
CA PRO A 49 15.33 -4.23 -14.07
C PRO A 49 14.34 -4.55 -12.94
N PHE A 50 13.80 -5.77 -12.91
CA PHE A 50 12.90 -6.20 -11.85
C PHE A 50 13.59 -6.32 -10.48
N ALA A 51 14.83 -6.81 -10.42
CA ALA A 51 15.59 -6.88 -9.16
C ALA A 51 15.92 -5.48 -8.62
N ALA A 52 16.32 -4.55 -9.50
CA ALA A 52 16.54 -3.16 -9.13
C ALA A 52 15.25 -2.50 -8.61
N TYR A 53 14.11 -2.71 -9.30
CA TYR A 53 12.80 -2.24 -8.86
C TYR A 53 12.38 -2.83 -7.51
N THR A 54 12.67 -4.12 -7.29
CA THR A 54 12.42 -4.81 -6.02
C THR A 54 13.16 -4.12 -4.88
N LEU A 55 14.46 -3.84 -5.05
CA LEU A 55 15.27 -3.20 -4.01
C LEU A 55 14.70 -1.84 -3.59
N VAL A 56 14.43 -0.96 -4.56
CA VAL A 56 13.95 0.41 -4.28
C VAL A 56 12.53 0.44 -3.72
N THR A 57 11.74 -0.61 -3.93
CA THR A 57 10.36 -0.71 -3.45
C THR A 57 10.28 -1.40 -2.10
N VAL A 58 10.96 -2.54 -1.93
CA VAL A 58 10.91 -3.33 -0.69
C VAL A 58 11.53 -2.58 0.49
N VAL A 59 12.64 -1.86 0.31
CA VAL A 59 13.31 -1.20 1.43
C VAL A 59 12.40 -0.17 2.12
N PRO A 60 11.78 0.80 1.43
CA PRO A 60 10.83 1.72 2.06
C PRO A 60 9.61 1.01 2.69
N LEU A 61 9.06 -0.03 2.04
CA LEU A 61 7.89 -0.74 2.54
C LEU A 61 8.20 -1.62 3.76
N ALA A 62 9.38 -2.23 3.81
CA ALA A 62 9.86 -2.95 4.99
C ALA A 62 10.05 -2.01 6.18
N LEU A 63 10.52 -0.78 5.93
CA LEU A 63 10.60 0.25 6.96
C LEU A 63 9.22 0.67 7.50
N LEU A 64 8.14 0.59 6.71
CA LEU A 64 6.78 0.78 7.23
C LEU A 64 6.40 -0.30 8.25
N LEU A 65 6.72 -1.56 7.96
CA LEU A 65 6.50 -2.67 8.89
C LEU A 65 7.28 -2.43 10.19
N VAL A 66 8.57 -2.09 10.08
CA VAL A 66 9.41 -1.77 11.24
C VAL A 66 8.83 -0.60 12.02
N ALA A 67 8.45 0.49 11.34
CA ALA A 67 7.85 1.67 11.98
C ALA A 67 6.55 1.32 12.71
N ALA A 68 5.72 0.44 12.16
CA ALA A 68 4.50 -0.03 12.81
C ALA A 68 4.79 -0.81 14.10
N MET A 69 5.78 -1.70 14.07
CA MET A 69 6.19 -2.50 15.23
C MET A 69 6.85 -1.64 16.31
N VAL A 70 7.77 -0.75 15.93
CA VAL A 70 8.45 0.19 16.84
C VAL A 70 7.44 1.18 17.43
N GLY A 71 6.59 1.78 16.61
CA GLY A 71 5.58 2.72 17.06
C GLY A 71 4.63 2.12 18.09
N TYR A 72 4.22 0.85 17.92
CA TYR A 72 3.44 0.15 18.93
C TYR A 72 4.23 -0.15 20.19
N THR A 73 5.50 -0.53 20.05
CA THR A 73 6.38 -0.82 21.17
C THR A 73 6.58 0.40 22.06
N LEU A 74 6.81 1.57 21.46
CA LEU A 74 6.96 2.83 22.17
C LEU A 74 5.65 3.31 22.81
N ALA A 75 4.49 3.05 22.17
CA ALA A 75 3.21 3.52 22.67
C ALA A 75 2.60 2.66 23.78
N ALA A 76 2.88 1.35 23.79
CA ALA A 76 2.19 0.39 24.64
C ALA A 76 3.05 -0.82 25.08
N GLY A 77 4.37 -0.76 24.94
CA GLY A 77 5.29 -1.86 25.24
C GLY A 77 5.40 -2.90 24.11
N PRO A 78 6.35 -3.85 24.15
CA PRO A 78 6.60 -4.79 23.07
C PRO A 78 5.41 -5.73 22.77
N VAL A 79 5.37 -6.26 21.55
CA VAL A 79 4.39 -7.28 21.16
C VAL A 79 4.81 -8.63 21.76
N ALA A 80 4.25 -8.97 22.92
CA ALA A 80 4.64 -10.18 23.66
C ALA A 80 4.00 -11.49 23.16
N SER A 81 2.95 -11.41 22.33
CA SER A 81 2.26 -12.60 21.83
C SER A 81 1.50 -12.33 20.53
N TRP A 82 1.13 -13.40 19.83
CA TRP A 82 0.26 -13.33 18.65
C TRP A 82 -1.11 -12.68 18.97
N ALA A 83 -1.67 -12.95 20.15
CA ALA A 83 -2.93 -12.34 20.58
C ALA A 83 -2.78 -10.81 20.74
N HIS A 84 -1.67 -10.34 21.31
CA HIS A 84 -1.38 -8.92 21.42
C HIS A 84 -1.18 -8.26 20.05
N LEU A 85 -0.48 -8.93 19.13
CA LEU A 85 -0.31 -8.44 17.76
C LEU A 85 -1.68 -8.22 17.09
N ARG A 86 -2.52 -9.26 17.12
CA ARG A 86 -3.85 -9.23 16.53
C ARG A 86 -4.73 -8.14 17.09
N LEU A 87 -4.72 -7.95 18.41
CA LEU A 87 -5.49 -6.90 19.06
C LEU A 87 -5.02 -5.51 18.59
N ARG A 88 -3.70 -5.27 18.60
CA ARG A 88 -3.11 -3.98 18.22
C ARG A 88 -3.39 -3.60 16.77
N PHE A 89 -3.26 -4.57 15.87
CA PHE A 89 -3.44 -4.34 14.44
C PHE A 89 -4.86 -4.58 13.94
N ARG A 90 -5.85 -4.68 14.84
CA ARG A 90 -7.28 -4.86 14.51
C ARG A 90 -7.56 -6.11 13.66
N LEU A 91 -6.88 -7.20 13.97
CA LEU A 91 -7.02 -8.52 13.33
C LEU A 91 -7.65 -9.55 14.28
N PRO A 92 -8.91 -9.38 14.70
CA PRO A 92 -9.63 -10.41 15.49
C PRO A 92 -9.79 -11.70 14.67
N ARG A 93 -10.58 -12.68 15.14
CA ARG A 93 -10.88 -13.88 14.31
C ARG A 93 -11.48 -13.46 12.98
N LEU A 94 -10.86 -13.92 11.88
CA LEU A 94 -11.34 -13.69 10.53
C LEU A 94 -12.75 -14.28 10.40
N SER A 95 -13.64 -13.54 9.77
CA SER A 95 -15.03 -13.93 9.56
C SER A 95 -15.40 -13.83 8.09
N TRP A 96 -16.42 -14.57 7.65
CA TRP A 96 -16.96 -14.46 6.29
C TRP A 96 -17.44 -13.05 5.94
N ARG A 97 -17.89 -12.27 6.93
CA ARG A 97 -18.22 -10.86 6.74
C ARG A 97 -17.00 -10.04 6.34
N ASP A 98 -15.82 -10.33 6.89
CA ASP A 98 -14.60 -9.63 6.49
C ASP A 98 -14.21 -9.95 5.05
N VAL A 99 -14.38 -11.22 4.65
CA VAL A 99 -14.13 -11.67 3.26
C VAL A 99 -15.10 -11.00 2.30
N GLY A 100 -16.40 -11.05 2.59
CA GLY A 100 -17.43 -10.41 1.77
C GLY A 100 -17.23 -8.91 1.65
N LEU A 101 -16.86 -8.22 2.74
CA LEU A 101 -16.53 -6.80 2.70
C LEU A 101 -15.25 -6.53 1.90
N GLY A 102 -14.21 -7.35 2.05
CA GLY A 102 -12.98 -7.23 1.26
C GLY A 102 -13.27 -7.33 -0.24
N LEU A 103 -14.03 -8.36 -0.66
CA LEU A 103 -14.45 -8.53 -2.05
C LEU A 103 -15.31 -7.37 -2.56
N PHE A 104 -16.23 -6.86 -1.73
CA PHE A 104 -17.07 -5.72 -2.06
C PHE A 104 -16.24 -4.44 -2.26
N ILE A 105 -15.28 -4.17 -1.36
CA ILE A 105 -14.34 -3.04 -1.48
C ILE A 105 -13.51 -3.18 -2.76
N THR A 106 -13.01 -4.39 -3.06
CA THR A 106 -12.28 -4.68 -4.30
C THR A 106 -13.12 -4.35 -5.52
N PHE A 107 -14.35 -4.84 -5.58
CA PHE A 107 -15.26 -4.57 -6.69
C PHE A 107 -15.51 -3.07 -6.88
N LEU A 108 -15.89 -2.36 -5.81
CA LEU A 108 -16.15 -0.93 -5.88
C LEU A 108 -14.91 -0.11 -6.22
N GLY A 109 -13.75 -0.50 -5.69
CA GLY A 109 -12.51 0.21 -5.98
C GLY A 109 -12.05 0.00 -7.42
N TYR A 110 -12.20 -1.19 -8.00
CA TYR A 110 -11.94 -1.40 -9.44
C TYR A 110 -12.95 -0.67 -10.32
N LEU A 111 -14.23 -0.61 -9.92
CA LEU A 111 -15.23 0.20 -10.61
C LEU A 111 -14.82 1.68 -10.59
N GLY A 112 -14.46 2.21 -9.41
CA GLY A 112 -13.99 3.59 -9.27
C GLY A 112 -12.72 3.88 -10.06
N TYR A 113 -11.73 2.99 -10.00
CA TYR A 113 -10.49 3.08 -10.76
C TYR A 113 -10.79 3.10 -12.27
N GLY A 114 -11.60 2.16 -12.76
CA GLY A 114 -11.97 2.04 -14.17
C GLY A 114 -12.78 3.23 -14.69
N LEU A 115 -13.63 3.84 -13.87
CA LEU A 115 -14.38 5.05 -14.24
C LEU A 115 -13.48 6.29 -14.34
N LEU A 116 -12.41 6.36 -13.56
CA LEU A 116 -11.45 7.47 -13.58
C LEU A 116 -10.35 7.29 -14.63
N GLN A 117 -10.08 6.06 -15.05
CA GLN A 117 -9.03 5.74 -16.03
C GLN A 117 -9.17 6.55 -17.35
N PRO A 118 -10.35 6.67 -17.99
CA PRO A 118 -10.49 7.50 -19.20
C PRO A 118 -10.16 8.98 -18.96
N VAL A 119 -10.46 9.50 -17.77
CA VAL A 119 -10.14 10.88 -17.40
C VAL A 119 -8.62 11.04 -17.29
N SER A 120 -7.94 10.13 -16.59
CA SER A 120 -6.48 10.12 -16.49
C SER A 120 -5.82 10.04 -17.87
N GLN A 121 -6.32 9.18 -18.76
CA GLN A 121 -5.82 9.06 -20.14
C GLN A 121 -6.06 10.34 -20.97
N LEU A 122 -7.22 10.99 -20.78
CA LEU A 122 -7.48 12.29 -21.40
C LEU A 122 -6.49 13.35 -20.91
N LEU A 123 -6.24 13.44 -19.60
CA LEU A 123 -5.29 14.39 -19.02
C LEU A 123 -3.86 14.14 -19.52
N ILE A 124 -3.44 12.88 -19.64
CA ILE A 124 -2.15 12.49 -20.21
C ILE A 124 -2.05 12.89 -21.68
N SER A 125 -3.05 12.55 -22.50
CA SER A 125 -3.06 12.85 -23.95
C SER A 125 -3.10 14.36 -24.25
N ARG A 126 -3.67 15.17 -23.35
CA ARG A 126 -3.68 16.64 -23.43
C ARG A 126 -2.43 17.30 -22.84
N GLY A 127 -1.51 16.54 -22.26
CA GLY A 127 -0.30 17.06 -21.62
C GLY A 127 -0.53 17.76 -20.28
N TRP A 128 -1.72 17.65 -19.68
CA TRP A 128 -2.03 18.23 -18.38
C TRP A 128 -1.51 17.38 -17.22
N LEU A 129 -1.32 16.08 -17.47
CA LEU A 129 -0.70 15.14 -16.53
C LEU A 129 0.60 14.62 -17.15
N PRO A 130 1.74 15.32 -16.96
CA PRO A 130 3.01 14.92 -17.56
C PRO A 130 3.50 13.61 -16.94
N LEU A 131 3.98 12.72 -17.81
CA LEU A 131 4.62 11.48 -17.44
C LEU A 131 6.14 11.67 -17.42
N PRO A 132 6.88 10.96 -16.53
CA PRO A 132 8.33 10.83 -16.67
C PRO A 132 8.70 10.27 -18.05
N ALA A 133 9.90 10.60 -18.51
CA ALA A 133 10.46 10.01 -19.73
C ALA A 133 10.53 8.47 -19.61
N GLU A 134 11.08 7.99 -18.50
CA GLU A 134 11.22 6.57 -18.19
C GLU A 134 10.26 6.19 -17.06
N ILE A 135 9.35 5.25 -17.34
CA ILE A 135 8.49 4.64 -16.33
C ILE A 135 8.80 3.14 -16.30
N PHE A 136 8.97 2.59 -15.10
CA PHE A 136 9.11 1.16 -14.92
C PHE A 136 7.89 0.43 -15.53
N PRO A 137 8.07 -0.55 -16.44
CA PRO A 137 6.97 -1.06 -17.27
C PRO A 137 5.73 -1.56 -16.51
N LEU A 138 5.88 -2.08 -15.27
CA LEU A 138 4.72 -2.48 -14.46
C LEU A 138 3.83 -1.32 -13.98
N LEU A 139 4.30 -0.08 -14.08
CA LEU A 139 3.59 1.12 -13.66
C LEU A 139 3.24 2.05 -14.82
N ASP A 140 3.62 1.72 -16.06
CA ASP A 140 3.42 2.57 -17.22
C ASP A 140 1.98 2.42 -17.75
N PRO A 141 1.13 3.46 -17.65
CA PRO A 141 -0.26 3.39 -18.07
C PRO A 141 -0.43 3.32 -19.61
N ARG A 142 0.66 3.41 -20.37
CA ARG A 142 0.68 3.34 -21.83
C ARG A 142 1.05 1.95 -22.35
N GLN A 143 1.58 1.08 -21.49
CA GLN A 143 2.12 -0.22 -21.89
C GLN A 143 1.22 -1.37 -21.39
N ALA A 144 0.92 -2.30 -22.28
CA ALA A 144 0.30 -3.56 -21.90
C ALA A 144 1.36 -4.53 -21.34
N LEU A 145 0.99 -5.28 -20.31
CA LEU A 145 1.83 -6.33 -19.70
C LEU A 145 1.87 -7.57 -20.59
N THR A 146 2.55 -7.45 -21.72
CA THR A 146 2.78 -8.54 -22.68
C THR A 146 4.06 -9.31 -22.34
N ARG A 147 4.21 -10.52 -22.88
CA ARG A 147 5.41 -11.33 -22.67
C ARG A 147 6.72 -10.61 -23.03
N PRO A 148 6.87 -9.90 -24.17
CA PRO A 148 8.11 -9.17 -24.46
C PRO A 148 8.48 -8.12 -23.41
N VAL A 149 7.48 -7.41 -22.87
CA VAL A 149 7.69 -6.44 -21.78
C VAL A 149 8.16 -7.16 -20.52
N LEU A 150 7.52 -8.28 -20.19
CA LEU A 150 7.87 -9.11 -19.05
C LEU A 150 9.28 -9.73 -19.18
N ASP A 151 9.67 -10.17 -20.37
CA ASP A 151 11.01 -10.66 -20.66
C ASP A 151 12.06 -9.54 -20.48
N SER A 152 11.73 -8.32 -20.92
CA SER A 152 12.62 -7.16 -20.78
C SER A 152 12.93 -6.82 -19.32
N ILE A 153 11.92 -6.86 -18.44
CA ILE A 153 12.13 -6.57 -17.00
C ILE A 153 12.77 -7.75 -16.27
N ALA A 154 12.57 -8.97 -16.77
CA ALA A 154 13.19 -10.18 -16.25
C ALA A 154 14.69 -10.26 -16.60
N GLY A 155 15.15 -9.53 -17.62
CA GLY A 155 16.52 -9.63 -18.14
C GLY A 155 16.73 -10.91 -18.97
N GLY A 156 15.67 -11.44 -19.58
CA GLY A 156 15.67 -12.72 -20.28
C GLY A 156 14.24 -13.31 -20.31
N SER A 157 14.10 -14.61 -20.58
CA SER A 157 12.78 -15.25 -20.57
C SER A 157 12.14 -15.17 -19.17
N ILE A 158 10.90 -14.68 -19.08
CA ILE A 158 10.11 -14.76 -17.85
C ILE A 158 9.58 -16.17 -17.58
N GLN A 159 9.36 -16.96 -18.64
CA GLN A 159 8.95 -18.36 -18.50
C GLN A 159 10.04 -19.14 -17.76
N GLY A 160 9.66 -19.84 -16.68
CA GLY A 160 10.57 -20.55 -15.78
C GLY A 160 11.31 -19.67 -14.76
N ASN A 161 11.14 -18.35 -14.78
CA ASN A 161 11.82 -17.44 -13.86
C ASN A 161 11.12 -17.36 -12.49
N TRP A 162 11.19 -18.45 -11.72
CA TRP A 162 10.64 -18.52 -10.36
C TRP A 162 11.32 -17.56 -9.38
N GLY A 163 12.57 -17.16 -9.66
CA GLY A 163 13.28 -16.14 -8.88
C GLY A 163 12.59 -14.78 -8.96
N LEU A 164 12.19 -14.35 -10.16
CA LEU A 164 11.41 -13.12 -10.34
C LEU A 164 10.08 -13.18 -9.57
N LEU A 165 9.39 -14.33 -9.62
CA LEU A 165 8.15 -14.50 -8.89
C LEU A 165 8.35 -14.37 -7.37
N LEU A 166 9.44 -14.92 -6.83
CA LEU A 166 9.79 -14.76 -5.41
C LEU A 166 10.07 -13.28 -5.05
N LEU A 167 10.77 -12.54 -5.92
CA LEU A 167 10.98 -11.11 -5.73
C LEU A 167 9.65 -10.34 -5.74
N TYR A 168 8.73 -10.69 -6.65
CA TYR A 168 7.40 -10.07 -6.69
C TYR A 168 6.59 -10.41 -5.44
N ALA A 169 6.59 -11.67 -4.99
CA ALA A 169 5.96 -12.07 -3.74
C ALA A 169 6.52 -11.29 -2.55
N THR A 170 7.82 -11.00 -2.54
CA THR A 170 8.48 -10.18 -1.52
C THR A 170 7.98 -8.73 -1.55
N ILE A 171 7.87 -8.12 -2.74
CA ILE A 171 7.26 -6.79 -2.89
C ILE A 171 5.83 -6.81 -2.33
N LEU A 172 5.00 -7.78 -2.75
CA LEU A 172 3.61 -7.87 -2.31
C LEU A 172 3.49 -8.04 -0.81
N PHE A 173 4.32 -8.86 -0.18
CA PHE A 173 4.30 -9.04 1.26
C PHE A 173 4.51 -7.71 1.98
N PHE A 174 5.57 -6.96 1.66
CA PHE A 174 5.86 -5.70 2.34
C PHE A 174 4.89 -4.58 1.93
N ASN A 175 4.43 -4.55 0.68
CA ASN A 175 3.41 -3.63 0.21
C ASN A 175 2.08 -3.83 0.93
N ILE A 176 1.64 -5.06 1.13
CA ILE A 176 0.35 -5.31 1.78
C ILE A 176 0.52 -5.27 3.29
N VAL A 177 1.39 -6.11 3.85
CA VAL A 177 1.52 -6.27 5.31
C VAL A 177 2.15 -5.04 5.95
N GLY A 178 3.21 -4.48 5.35
CA GLY A 178 3.88 -3.30 5.89
C GLY A 178 2.95 -2.08 5.90
N GLU A 179 2.23 -1.85 4.81
CA GLU A 179 1.27 -0.76 4.72
C GLU A 179 0.04 -0.97 5.60
N GLU A 180 -0.60 -2.14 5.59
CA GLU A 180 -1.79 -2.37 6.40
C GLU A 180 -1.50 -2.26 7.90
N PHE A 181 -0.31 -2.69 8.34
CA PHE A 181 0.10 -2.53 9.73
C PHE A 181 0.43 -1.08 10.08
N TRP A 182 1.08 -0.33 9.20
CA TRP A 182 1.38 1.07 9.46
C TRP A 182 0.14 1.97 9.38
N TRP A 183 -0.59 1.89 8.27
CA TRP A 183 -1.72 2.78 7.99
C TRP A 183 -2.94 2.43 8.82
N ARG A 184 -3.58 1.29 8.57
CA ARG A 184 -4.85 0.91 9.21
C ARG A 184 -4.65 0.32 10.60
N GLY A 185 -3.52 -0.34 10.77
CA GLY A 185 -3.12 -0.98 12.00
C GLY A 185 -2.64 -0.01 13.07
N PHE A 186 -1.79 0.96 12.73
CA PHE A 186 -1.16 1.87 13.71
C PHE A 186 -1.69 3.31 13.64
N LEU A 187 -1.73 3.94 12.45
CA LEU A 187 -2.05 5.36 12.30
C LEU A 187 -3.55 5.66 12.37
N LEU A 188 -4.39 4.94 11.62
CA LEU A 188 -5.84 5.18 11.56
C LEU A 188 -6.51 5.18 12.95
N PRO A 189 -6.23 4.23 13.87
CA PRO A 189 -6.80 4.25 15.23
C PRO A 189 -6.42 5.49 16.05
N ARG A 190 -5.28 6.13 15.73
CA ARG A 190 -4.86 7.40 16.35
C ARG A 190 -5.58 8.56 15.70
N MET A 191 -5.72 8.55 14.37
CA MET A 191 -6.45 9.58 13.63
C MET A 191 -7.94 9.59 14.00
N GLU A 192 -8.56 8.45 14.23
CA GLU A 192 -9.95 8.35 14.72
C GLU A 192 -10.16 9.07 16.05
N ARG A 193 -9.18 9.02 16.96
CA ARG A 193 -9.22 9.76 18.22
C ARG A 193 -9.03 11.27 18.04
N ALA A 194 -8.30 11.68 17.00
CA ALA A 194 -8.01 13.08 16.72
C ALA A 194 -9.09 13.78 15.87
N TYR A 195 -9.64 13.08 14.87
CA TYR A 195 -10.54 13.63 13.84
C TYR A 195 -11.93 12.97 13.83
N GLY A 196 -12.19 12.02 14.72
CA GLY A 196 -13.49 11.38 14.88
C GLY A 196 -13.98 10.72 13.59
N ARG A 197 -15.25 10.99 13.24
CA ARG A 197 -15.95 10.40 12.09
C ARG A 197 -15.34 10.73 10.72
N HIS A 198 -14.47 11.74 10.63
CA HIS A 198 -13.85 12.17 9.36
C HIS A 198 -12.41 11.66 9.20
N ALA A 199 -11.89 10.87 10.15
CA ALA A 199 -10.53 10.36 10.10
C ALA A 199 -10.24 9.58 8.81
N TRP A 200 -11.19 8.79 8.31
CA TRP A 200 -11.06 8.01 7.08
C TRP A 200 -10.82 8.88 5.85
N LEU A 201 -11.42 10.07 5.79
CA LEU A 201 -11.28 10.97 4.65
C LEU A 201 -9.86 11.52 4.61
N LEU A 202 -9.39 12.09 5.73
CA LEU A 202 -8.02 12.58 5.82
C LEU A 202 -7.01 11.44 5.63
N HIS A 203 -7.25 10.28 6.24
CA HIS A 203 -6.38 9.11 6.12
C HIS A 203 -6.29 8.60 4.68
N GLY A 204 -7.43 8.47 4.00
CA GLY A 204 -7.48 8.01 2.60
C GLY A 204 -6.83 9.01 1.66
N LEU A 205 -6.99 10.33 1.88
CA LEU A 205 -6.32 11.37 1.10
C LEU A 205 -4.79 11.34 1.31
N LEU A 206 -4.32 11.23 2.56
CA LEU A 206 -2.89 11.14 2.85
C LEU A 206 -2.29 9.83 2.33
N TRP A 207 -3.02 8.71 2.40
CA TRP A 207 -2.59 7.45 1.81
C TRP A 207 -2.61 7.49 0.28
N ASN A 208 -3.53 8.23 -0.35
CA ASN A 208 -3.45 8.47 -1.79
C ASN A 208 -2.15 9.21 -2.13
N LEU A 209 -1.85 10.30 -1.43
CA LEU A 209 -0.61 11.08 -1.61
C LEU A 209 0.68 10.30 -1.30
N PHE A 210 0.62 9.21 -0.53
CA PHE A 210 1.75 8.31 -0.36
C PHE A 210 2.24 7.71 -1.69
N HIS A 211 1.36 7.61 -2.70
CA HIS A 211 1.68 7.12 -4.04
C HIS A 211 2.25 8.20 -4.97
N LEU A 212 2.70 9.34 -4.43
CA LEU A 212 3.30 10.42 -5.22
C LEU A 212 4.45 9.95 -6.14
N PHE A 213 5.15 8.85 -5.82
CA PHE A 213 6.15 8.27 -6.70
C PHE A 213 5.61 7.82 -8.07
N LYS A 214 4.29 7.59 -8.19
CA LYS A 214 3.56 7.33 -9.43
C LYS A 214 2.40 8.31 -9.59
N TRP A 215 2.71 9.61 -9.54
CA TRP A 215 1.70 10.69 -9.46
C TRP A 215 0.61 10.63 -10.53
N TRP A 216 0.90 10.06 -11.70
CA TRP A 216 -0.07 9.86 -12.78
C TRP A 216 -1.23 8.93 -12.43
N ASP A 217 -1.09 8.11 -11.39
CA ASP A 217 -2.09 7.14 -10.96
C ASP A 217 -2.92 7.62 -9.75
N LEU A 218 -2.60 8.78 -9.17
CA LEU A 218 -3.26 9.30 -7.96
C LEU A 218 -4.77 9.50 -8.12
N LEU A 219 -5.21 9.90 -9.32
CA LEU A 219 -6.63 10.07 -9.59
C LEU A 219 -7.34 8.72 -9.53
N ASN A 220 -6.77 7.71 -10.20
CA ASN A 220 -7.37 6.37 -10.28
C ASN A 220 -7.36 5.63 -8.94
N LEU A 221 -6.33 5.85 -8.09
CA LEU A 221 -6.20 5.21 -6.78
C LEU A 221 -7.12 5.81 -5.72
N LEU A 222 -7.56 7.06 -5.89
CA LEU A 222 -8.34 7.80 -4.90
C LEU A 222 -9.57 7.01 -4.38
N PRO A 223 -10.41 6.37 -5.22
CA PRO A 223 -11.54 5.58 -4.75
C PRO A 223 -11.10 4.43 -3.84
N ILE A 224 -10.02 3.72 -4.19
CA ILE A 224 -9.49 2.59 -3.42
C ILE A 224 -9.01 3.07 -2.05
N CYS A 225 -8.21 4.14 -2.02
CA CYS A 225 -7.67 4.69 -0.80
C CYS A 225 -8.77 5.15 0.17
N LEU A 226 -9.81 5.80 -0.35
CA LEU A 226 -10.96 6.24 0.43
C LEU A 226 -11.82 5.07 0.92
N LEU A 227 -12.14 4.09 0.06
CA LEU A 227 -12.97 2.94 0.41
C LEU A 227 -12.34 2.09 1.50
N ILE A 228 -11.07 1.72 1.34
CA ILE A 228 -10.34 0.93 2.34
C ILE A 228 -10.32 1.69 3.68
N SER A 229 -9.95 2.98 3.66
CA SER A 229 -9.91 3.80 4.89
C SER A 229 -11.27 3.91 5.57
N TYR A 230 -12.34 4.11 4.79
CA TYR A 230 -13.71 4.20 5.29
C TYR A 230 -14.15 2.90 5.97
N PHE A 231 -13.98 1.76 5.30
CA PHE A 231 -14.42 0.47 5.85
C PHE A 231 -13.56 0.01 7.03
N SER A 232 -12.25 0.31 7.03
CA SER A 232 -11.39 0.05 8.19
C SER A 232 -11.82 0.85 9.41
N GLN A 233 -12.16 2.12 9.25
CA GLN A 233 -12.71 2.94 10.34
C GLN A 233 -14.09 2.44 10.76
N LYS A 234 -14.99 2.20 9.80
CA LYS A 234 -16.39 1.84 10.05
C LYS A 234 -16.51 0.51 10.81
N THR A 235 -15.65 -0.45 10.50
CA THR A 235 -15.68 -1.78 11.10
C THR A 235 -14.77 -1.92 12.31
N GLY A 236 -13.75 -1.06 12.44
CA GLY A 236 -12.68 -1.24 13.43
C GLY A 236 -11.87 -2.52 13.22
N ARG A 237 -11.88 -3.09 12.00
CA ARG A 237 -11.24 -4.35 11.63
C ARG A 237 -10.36 -4.15 10.41
N ASN A 238 -9.21 -4.81 10.39
CA ASN A 238 -8.22 -4.66 9.31
C ASN A 238 -8.25 -5.79 8.27
N TRP A 239 -9.01 -6.86 8.50
CA TRP A 239 -9.15 -7.95 7.54
C TRP A 239 -9.73 -7.53 6.18
N PRO A 240 -10.83 -6.76 6.10
CA PRO A 240 -11.35 -6.32 4.79
C PRO A 240 -10.33 -5.52 3.99
N ALA A 241 -9.54 -4.68 4.66
CA ALA A 241 -8.48 -3.89 4.04
C ALA A 241 -7.35 -4.76 3.51
N LEU A 242 -6.83 -5.69 4.31
CA LEU A 242 -5.82 -6.66 3.86
C LEU A 242 -6.27 -7.45 2.62
N ILE A 243 -7.52 -7.94 2.64
CA ILE A 243 -8.08 -8.71 1.51
C ILE A 243 -8.20 -7.82 0.27
N ALA A 244 -8.79 -6.63 0.42
CA ALA A 244 -8.95 -5.72 -0.71
C ALA A 244 -7.60 -5.28 -1.29
N HIS A 245 -6.66 -4.90 -0.44
CA HIS A 245 -5.32 -4.47 -0.83
C HIS A 245 -4.55 -5.61 -1.53
N LEU A 246 -4.63 -6.84 -1.00
CA LEU A 246 -4.08 -8.03 -1.67
C LEU A 246 -4.70 -8.24 -3.05
N LEU A 247 -6.02 -8.08 -3.20
CA LEU A 247 -6.67 -8.26 -4.49
C LEU A 247 -6.37 -7.13 -5.47
N PHE A 248 -6.13 -5.90 -5.01
CA PHE A 248 -5.72 -4.80 -5.89
C PHE A 248 -4.30 -5.01 -6.45
N ASN A 249 -3.34 -5.33 -5.58
CA ASN A 249 -1.94 -5.47 -6.02
C ASN A 249 -1.60 -6.89 -6.50
N GLY A 250 -2.38 -7.90 -6.11
CA GLY A 250 -2.14 -9.31 -6.42
C GLY A 250 -2.59 -9.76 -7.81
N LEU A 251 -3.46 -9.03 -8.52
CA LEU A 251 -3.84 -9.41 -9.88
C LEU A 251 -2.64 -9.41 -10.84
N GLY A 252 -1.76 -8.41 -10.74
CA GLY A 252 -0.53 -8.36 -11.53
C GLY A 252 0.40 -9.54 -11.24
N PHE A 253 0.46 -9.99 -9.99
CA PHE A 253 1.19 -11.19 -9.61
C PHE A 253 0.60 -12.46 -10.22
N GLY A 254 -0.73 -12.59 -10.26
CA GLY A 254 -1.39 -13.71 -10.93
C GLY A 254 -1.07 -13.79 -12.42
N LEU A 255 -1.05 -12.63 -13.10
CA LEU A 255 -0.65 -12.54 -14.50
C LEU A 255 0.81 -12.95 -14.70
N VAL A 256 1.72 -12.43 -13.87
CA VAL A 256 3.14 -12.78 -13.92
C VAL A 256 3.36 -14.27 -13.63
N LEU A 257 2.66 -14.83 -12.65
CA LEU A 257 2.68 -16.27 -12.35
C LEU A 257 2.29 -17.09 -13.57
N ALA A 258 1.22 -16.71 -14.28
CA ALA A 258 0.77 -17.42 -15.47
C ALA A 258 1.83 -17.41 -16.59
N HIS A 259 2.55 -16.30 -16.77
CA HIS A 259 3.68 -16.24 -17.72
C HIS A 259 4.90 -17.04 -17.24
N VAL A 260 5.25 -16.98 -15.96
CA VAL A 260 6.34 -17.80 -15.38
C VAL A 260 6.04 -19.29 -15.53
N ALA A 261 4.79 -19.70 -15.31
CA ALA A 261 4.34 -21.09 -15.48
C ALA A 261 4.17 -21.52 -16.95
N GLY A 262 4.25 -20.58 -17.91
CA GLY A 262 4.06 -20.86 -19.33
C GLY A 262 2.60 -21.13 -19.74
N TRP A 263 1.62 -20.67 -18.94
CA TRP A 263 0.19 -20.79 -19.27
C TRP A 263 -0.26 -19.76 -20.30
N LEU A 264 0.45 -18.62 -20.37
CA LEU A 264 0.20 -17.55 -21.33
C LEU A 264 1.41 -17.42 -22.26
N GLY A 265 1.12 -17.53 -23.57
CA GLY A 265 2.10 -17.46 -24.67
C GLY A 265 2.72 -16.09 -24.84
#